data_AF-A0A5E6NCK4-F1
#
_entry.id   AF-A0A5E6NCK4-F1
#
_cell.length_a   1.000
_cell.length_b   1.000
_cell.length_c   1.000
_cell.angle_alpha   90.00
_cell.angle_beta   90.00
_cell.angle_gamma   90.00
#
_symmetry.space_group_name_H-M   'P 1'
#
loop_
_entity.id
_entity.type
_entity.pdbx_description
1 polymer ?
#
loop_
_entity_poly.entity_id
_entity_poly.type
_entity_poly.pdbx_seq_one_letter_code
_entity_poly.pdbx_strand_id
1 'polypeptide(L)'
;MNNHIHLILQPTTKEGLQKALKPLYMRYSQYINKQQNITGILWQGRFFSSPLDEQYTYYGFAYVENNPVKAKMVENATDYKYSSAMCHAGLVNNSLVTDYDIGVLPSEYQII
;
A
#
# COMPACT_ATOMS: atom_id res chain seq x y z
N MET A 1 -0.80 5.13 -8.65
CA MET A 1 0.54 4.49 -8.75
C MET A 1 1.62 5.48 -9.14
N ASN A 2 1.51 6.24 -10.24
CA ASN A 2 2.48 7.31 -10.58
C ASN A 2 2.25 8.64 -9.82
N ASN A 3 1.03 8.87 -9.33
CA ASN A 3 0.62 10.12 -8.67
C ASN A 3 -0.06 9.91 -7.30
N HIS A 4 -0.19 8.67 -6.84
CA HIS A 4 -0.76 8.30 -5.53
C HIS A 4 -0.32 6.88 -5.13
N ILE A 5 -0.40 6.59 -3.83
CA ILE A 5 -0.11 5.30 -3.21
C ILE A 5 -1.37 4.72 -2.55
N HIS A 6 -1.46 3.39 -2.46
CA HIS A 6 -2.46 2.68 -1.67
C HIS A 6 -1.73 1.81 -0.64
N LEU A 7 -2.22 1.80 0.60
CA LEU A 7 -1.62 1.07 1.70
C LEU A 7 -2.72 0.31 2.46
N ILE A 8 -2.44 -0.93 2.85
CA ILE A 8 -3.25 -1.69 3.80
C ILE A 8 -2.42 -1.79 5.08
N LEU A 9 -2.96 -1.28 6.18
CA LEU A 9 -2.25 -1.11 7.44
C LEU A 9 -3.15 -1.52 8.60
N GLN A 10 -2.61 -2.28 9.55
CA GLN A 10 -3.27 -2.56 10.81
C GLN A 10 -2.74 -1.61 11.90
N PRO A 11 -3.52 -0.62 12.36
CA PRO A 11 -3.10 0.23 13.45
C PRO A 11 -3.24 -0.48 14.80
N THR A 12 -2.25 -0.35 15.68
CA THR A 12 -2.28 -0.90 17.06
C THR A 12 -3.09 -0.04 18.03
N THR A 13 -3.49 1.16 17.61
CA THR A 13 -4.27 2.12 18.41
C THR A 13 -5.24 2.88 17.52
N LYS A 14 -6.30 3.44 18.10
CA LYS A 14 -7.32 4.21 17.38
C LYS A 14 -6.73 5.37 16.56
N GLU A 15 -5.69 6.03 17.07
CA GLU A 15 -5.02 7.14 16.37
C GLU A 15 -3.78 6.70 15.57
N GLY A 16 -3.51 5.39 15.49
CA GLY A 16 -2.26 4.83 14.94
C GLY A 16 -1.98 5.27 13.51
N LEU A 17 -2.98 5.20 12.62
CA LEU A 17 -2.83 5.63 11.22
C LEU A 17 -2.44 7.11 11.11
N GLN A 18 -3.11 7.98 11.87
CA GLN A 18 -2.81 9.41 11.86
C GLN A 18 -1.40 9.68 12.40
N LYS A 19 -1.03 9.05 13.52
CA LYS A 19 0.28 9.22 14.16
C LYS A 19 1.43 8.72 13.27
N ALA A 20 1.20 7.70 12.45
CA ALA A 20 2.19 7.18 11.50
C ALA A 20 2.26 7.98 10.19
N LEU A 21 1.12 8.22 9.53
CA LEU A 21 1.08 8.79 8.19
C LEU A 21 1.32 10.30 8.16
N LYS A 22 0.93 11.05 9.20
CA LYS A 22 1.18 12.51 9.26
C LYS A 22 2.67 12.86 9.17
N PRO A 23 3.56 12.32 10.03
CA PRO A 23 5.00 12.60 9.91
C PRO A 23 5.61 12.00 8.64
N LEU A 24 5.13 10.85 8.16
CA LEU A 24 5.58 10.25 6.89
C LEU A 24 5.37 11.21 5.73
N TYR A 25 4.14 11.71 5.54
CA TYR A 25 3.79 12.63 4.46
C TYR A 25 4.57 13.94 4.53
N MET A 26 4.73 14.49 5.75
CA MET A 26 5.50 15.71 5.96
C MET A 26 6.97 15.53 5.59
N ARG A 27 7.62 14.48 6.09
CA ARG A 27 9.05 14.21 5.82
C ARG A 27 9.28 13.92 4.35
N TYR A 28 8.40 13.16 3.70
CA TYR A 28 8.51 12.88 2.27
C TYR A 28 8.35 14.16 1.42
N SER A 29 7.40 15.03 1.77
CA SER A 29 7.23 16.33 1.10
C SER A 29 8.48 17.20 1.22
N GLN A 30 9.03 17.31 2.44
CA GLN A 30 10.27 18.06 2.69
C GLN A 30 11.45 17.48 1.89
N TYR A 31 11.57 16.16 1.85
CA TYR A 31 12.61 15.47 1.09
C TYR A 31 12.51 15.79 -0.41
N ILE A 32 11.35 15.58 -1.03
CA ILE A 32 11.16 15.83 -2.46
C ILE A 32 11.32 17.32 -2.79
N ASN A 33 10.75 18.22 -2.00
CA ASN A 33 10.88 19.67 -2.20
C ASN A 33 12.35 20.10 -2.17
N LYS A 34 13.13 19.57 -1.21
CA LYS A 34 14.57 19.83 -1.12
C LYS A 34 15.33 19.26 -2.32
N GLN A 35 15.04 18.02 -2.72
CA GLN A 35 15.70 17.37 -3.86
C GLN A 35 15.42 18.07 -5.19
N GLN A 36 14.22 18.60 -5.37
CA GLN A 36 13.78 19.25 -6.61
C GLN A 36 13.96 20.78 -6.59
N ASN A 37 14.45 21.35 -5.48
CA ASN A 37 14.56 22.80 -5.26
C ASN A 37 13.24 23.55 -5.52
N ILE A 38 12.13 22.99 -5.05
CA ILE A 38 10.79 23.57 -5.14
C ILE A 38 10.21 23.81 -3.75
N THR A 39 9.15 24.61 -3.68
CA THR A 39 8.36 24.83 -2.48
C THR A 39 6.89 24.58 -2.76
N GLY A 40 6.13 24.20 -1.73
CA GLY A 40 4.69 23.96 -1.85
C GLY A 40 4.24 22.61 -1.31
N ILE A 41 2.99 22.28 -1.64
CA ILE A 41 2.28 21.09 -1.17
C ILE A 41 2.49 19.94 -2.18
N LEU A 42 3.05 18.83 -1.72
CA LEU A 42 3.24 17.63 -2.54
C LEU A 42 1.99 16.75 -2.62
N TRP A 43 1.28 16.59 -1.50
CA TRP A 43 0.12 15.70 -1.40
C TRP A 43 -1.18 16.46 -1.64
N GLN A 44 -2.09 15.91 -2.45
CA GLN A 44 -3.37 16.55 -2.78
C GLN A 44 -4.28 16.80 -1.56
N GLY A 45 -4.04 16.13 -0.42
CA GLY A 45 -4.78 16.36 0.81
C GLY A 45 -4.45 15.36 1.91
N ARG A 46 -5.38 15.21 2.85
CA ARG A 46 -5.34 14.15 3.87
C ARG A 46 -5.48 12.78 3.21
N PHE A 47 -4.95 11.74 3.85
CA PHE A 47 -5.23 10.38 3.43
C PHE A 47 -6.73 10.08 3.55
N PHE A 48 -7.23 9.25 2.64
CA PHE A 48 -8.53 8.60 2.77
C PHE A 48 -8.32 7.22 3.38
N SER A 49 -9.23 6.79 4.25
CA SER A 49 -9.20 5.47 4.87
C SER A 49 -10.59 4.85 4.87
N SER A 50 -10.66 3.56 4.55
CA SER A 50 -11.86 2.74 4.67
C SER A 50 -11.51 1.52 5.51
N PRO A 51 -12.27 1.21 6.57
CA PRO A 51 -12.04 -0.01 7.34
C PRO A 51 -12.36 -1.24 6.48
N LEU A 52 -11.58 -2.30 6.65
CA LEU A 52 -11.78 -3.60 6.00
C LEU A 52 -12.09 -4.61 7.11
N ASP A 53 -13.05 -5.50 6.86
CA ASP A 53 -13.23 -6.71 7.65
C ASP A 53 -12.27 -7.82 7.15
N GLU A 54 -12.28 -9.00 7.77
CA GLU A 54 -11.37 -10.08 7.42
C GLU A 54 -11.53 -10.52 5.95
N GLN A 55 -12.77 -10.68 5.48
CA GLN A 55 -13.04 -11.15 4.12
C GLN A 55 -12.62 -10.12 3.07
N TYR A 56 -12.92 -8.84 3.29
CA TYR A 56 -12.53 -7.76 2.37
C TYR A 56 -11.04 -7.43 2.44
N THR A 57 -10.32 -7.84 3.48
CA THR A 57 -8.88 -7.55 3.59
C THR A 57 -8.09 -8.17 2.44
N TYR A 58 -8.36 -9.43 2.08
CA TYR A 58 -7.67 -10.02 0.93
C TYR A 58 -8.13 -9.42 -0.38
N TYR A 59 -9.43 -9.18 -0.58
CA TYR A 59 -9.89 -8.47 -1.78
C TYR A 59 -9.21 -7.10 -1.90
N GLY A 60 -8.95 -6.45 -0.75
CA GLY A 60 -8.10 -5.28 -0.63
C GLY A 60 -6.68 -5.51 -1.13
N PHE A 61 -5.98 -6.55 -0.67
CA PHE A 61 -4.62 -6.87 -1.13
C PHE A 61 -4.60 -7.10 -2.65
N ALA A 62 -5.46 -7.98 -3.15
CA ALA A 62 -5.56 -8.28 -4.58
C ALA A 62 -5.90 -7.02 -5.39
N TYR A 63 -6.83 -6.18 -4.90
CA TYR A 63 -7.17 -4.90 -5.53
C TYR A 63 -5.98 -3.94 -5.58
N VAL A 64 -5.28 -3.76 -4.46
CA VAL A 64 -4.14 -2.84 -4.35
C VAL A 64 -3.01 -3.26 -5.29
N GLU A 65 -2.68 -4.55 -5.29
CA GLU A 65 -1.58 -5.12 -6.08
C GLU A 65 -1.89 -5.20 -7.58
N ASN A 66 -3.16 -5.33 -7.95
CA ASN A 66 -3.58 -5.29 -9.36
C ASN A 66 -3.81 -3.87 -9.90
N ASN A 67 -3.73 -2.82 -9.08
CA ASN A 67 -3.89 -1.45 -9.58
C ASN A 67 -2.89 -1.05 -10.69
N PRO A 68 -1.59 -1.39 -10.61
CA PRO A 68 -0.65 -1.17 -11.70
C PRO A 68 -1.05 -1.88 -13.00
N VAL A 69 -1.58 -3.10 -12.92
CA VAL A 69 -2.08 -3.87 -14.07
C VAL A 69 -3.32 -3.20 -14.67
N LYS A 70 -4.30 -2.84 -13.82
CA LYS A 70 -5.51 -2.11 -14.23
C LYS A 70 -5.19 -0.74 -14.85
N ALA A 71 -4.12 -0.10 -14.39
CA ALA A 71 -3.60 1.14 -14.95
C ALA A 71 -2.74 0.94 -16.22
N LYS A 72 -2.59 -0.31 -16.70
CA LYS A 72 -1.79 -0.70 -17.87
C LYS A 72 -0.31 -0.30 -17.78
N MET A 73 0.23 -0.26 -16.56
CA MET A 73 1.64 0.08 -16.32
C MET A 73 2.55 -1.15 -16.44
N VAL A 74 2.00 -2.34 -16.19
CA VAL A 74 2.68 -3.64 -16.23
C VAL A 74 1.68 -4.72 -16.67
N GLU A 75 2.18 -5.87 -17.13
CA GLU A 75 1.35 -7.02 -17.53
C GLU A 75 0.91 -7.84 -16.32
N ASN A 76 1.82 -8.11 -15.38
CA ASN A 76 1.51 -8.85 -14.14
C ASN A 76 1.73 -7.98 -12.91
N ALA A 77 1.00 -8.24 -11.83
CA ALA A 77 1.13 -7.50 -10.56
C ALA A 77 2.57 -7.57 -10.01
N THR A 78 3.22 -8.73 -10.15
CA THR A 78 4.61 -8.97 -9.72
C THR A 78 5.65 -8.18 -10.50
N ASP A 79 5.31 -7.64 -11.67
CA ASP A 79 6.24 -6.84 -12.47
C ASP A 79 6.37 -5.40 -11.91
N TYR A 80 5.42 -4.99 -11.05
CA TYR A 80 5.45 -3.67 -10.43
C TYR A 80 6.29 -3.66 -9.15
N LYS A 81 7.56 -3.29 -9.29
CA LYS A 81 8.58 -3.27 -8.21
C LYS A 81 8.27 -2.40 -6.99
N TYR A 82 7.25 -1.53 -7.05
CA TYR A 82 6.85 -0.65 -5.95
C TYR A 82 5.59 -1.16 -5.23
N SER A 83 5.41 -2.49 -5.16
CA SER A 83 4.31 -3.15 -4.44
C SER A 83 4.79 -4.36 -3.65
N SER A 84 3.93 -4.87 -2.77
CA SER A 84 4.12 -6.13 -2.03
C SER A 84 3.88 -7.38 -2.87
N ALA A 85 3.42 -7.26 -4.13
CA ALA A 85 2.99 -8.41 -4.94
C ALA A 85 4.08 -9.47 -5.11
N MET A 86 5.34 -9.07 -5.33
CA MET A 86 6.46 -10.00 -5.42
C MET A 86 6.71 -10.74 -4.09
N CYS A 87 6.46 -10.07 -2.95
CA CYS A 87 6.61 -10.68 -1.63
C CYS A 87 5.51 -11.70 -1.36
N HIS A 88 4.25 -11.33 -1.63
CA HIS A 88 3.12 -12.25 -1.48
C HIS A 88 3.15 -13.43 -2.46
N ALA A 89 3.77 -13.25 -3.64
CA ALA A 89 4.04 -14.33 -4.59
C ALA A 89 5.25 -15.20 -4.21
N GLY A 90 5.94 -14.91 -3.09
CA GLY A 90 7.12 -15.67 -2.65
C GLY A 90 8.37 -15.48 -3.52
N LEU A 91 8.38 -14.47 -4.39
CA LEU A 91 9.49 -14.19 -5.32
C LEU A 91 10.63 -13.41 -4.64
N VAL A 92 10.31 -12.63 -3.61
CA VAL A 92 11.29 -11.86 -2.83
C VAL A 92 10.92 -11.88 -1.35
N ASN A 93 11.94 -11.84 -0.50
CA ASN A 93 11.76 -11.58 0.93
C ASN A 93 11.90 -10.08 1.20
N ASN A 94 10.92 -9.48 1.87
CA ASN A 94 10.96 -8.07 2.25
C ASN A 94 10.54 -7.92 3.72
N SER A 95 11.46 -7.51 4.59
CA SER A 95 11.19 -7.35 6.02
C SER A 95 10.18 -6.24 6.38
N LEU A 96 9.81 -5.41 5.40
CA LEU A 96 8.77 -4.39 5.56
C LEU A 96 7.37 -4.95 5.25
N VAL A 97 7.27 -6.09 4.58
CA VAL A 97 6.02 -6.79 4.31
C VAL A 97 5.87 -7.86 5.38
N THR A 98 4.84 -7.73 6.20
CA THR A 98 4.52 -8.74 7.21
C THR A 98 3.49 -9.68 6.65
N ASP A 99 3.70 -10.99 6.83
CA ASP A 99 2.62 -11.95 6.67
C ASP A 99 1.49 -11.57 7.62
N TYR A 100 0.29 -11.47 7.06
CA TYR A 100 -0.90 -11.11 7.82
C TYR A 100 -1.70 -12.39 8.06
N ASP A 101 -1.58 -12.95 9.26
CA ASP A 101 -2.42 -14.06 9.70
C ASP A 101 -3.80 -13.53 10.11
N ILE A 102 -4.76 -13.69 9.21
CA ILE A 102 -6.18 -13.33 9.42
C ILE A 102 -6.97 -14.45 10.10
N GLY A 103 -6.36 -15.59 10.43
CA GLY A 103 -7.06 -16.77 10.91
C GLY A 103 -7.92 -17.47 9.85
N VAL A 104 -7.67 -17.20 8.56
CA VAL A 104 -8.39 -17.78 7.41
C VAL A 104 -7.39 -18.44 6.46
N LEU A 105 -7.70 -19.65 5.99
CA LEU A 105 -6.77 -20.45 5.17
C LEU A 105 -6.69 -19.92 3.72
N PRO A 106 -5.48 -19.85 3.10
CA PRO A 106 -5.30 -19.43 1.70
C PRO A 106 -6.12 -20.24 0.68
N SER A 107 -6.49 -21.48 1.01
CA SER A 107 -7.33 -22.36 0.18
C SER A 107 -8.78 -21.91 0.05
N GLU A 108 -9.23 -21.01 0.93
CA GLU A 108 -10.58 -20.42 0.86
C GLU A 108 -10.65 -19.26 -0.14
N TYR A 109 -9.53 -18.99 -0.83
CA TYR A 109 -9.41 -17.90 -1.79
C TYR A 109 -9.62 -18.36 -3.23
N GLN A 110 -10.75 -17.98 -3.82
CA GLN A 110 -10.91 -17.96 -5.28
C GLN A 110 -10.68 -16.54 -5.78
N ILE A 111 -9.64 -16.38 -6.61
CA ILE A 111 -9.38 -15.15 -7.36
C ILE A 111 -10.51 -15.00 -8.38
N ILE A 112 -11.31 -13.93 -8.25
CA ILE A 112 -12.26 -13.49 -9.29
C ILE A 112 -11.50 -12.66 -10.31
#